data_AF-A0A7J8ZT75-F1
#
_entry.id   AF-A0A7J8ZT75-F1
#
_cell.length_a   1.000
_cell.length_b   1.000
_cell.length_c   1.000
_cell.angle_alpha   90.00
_cell.angle_beta   90.00
_cell.angle_gamma   90.00
#
_symmetry.space_group_name_H-M   'P 1'
#
loop_
_entity.id
_entity.type
_entity.pdbx_description
1 polymer ?
#
loop_
_entity_poly.entity_id
_entity_poly.type
_entity_poly.pdbx_seq_one_letter_code
_entity_poly.pdbx_strand_id
1 'polypeptide(L)'
;MGAFHRLNLLHFTLSLVVIAVNGHNITAILEGFPDYSVYNSFLTQTKLADEINTRETITCLVLNNGAMAALTSKHPLSVVKNILSLHVLLDYYDPQKLHKISDGTTLTTTLYQTTGNAPGNLGFVNITDLQGGKVGFGSAIPGSKLDSSYTKSVKQIPYNISILEISAPIIAPGILTAPAPSSSGVNITGLLEKAGCKTFASLLTSSGVLKTYESALDKGLTVFAPSDEAFKAEGVPDLSKLTNAEQVSLLEYHASPDYKPKGTLKTTKDPISTLATNGAGKYDLT
;
A
#
# COMPACT_ATOMS: atom_id res chain seq x y z
N MET A 1 24.77 52.24 50.64
CA MET A 1 25.01 51.26 49.55
C MET A 1 23.79 50.38 49.44
N GLY A 2 22.90 50.64 48.48
CA GLY A 2 21.74 49.78 48.18
C GLY A 2 21.71 49.54 46.68
N ALA A 3 22.05 48.34 46.25
CA ALA A 3 22.10 47.95 44.84
C ALA A 3 20.74 47.40 44.41
N PHE A 4 20.03 48.11 43.54
CA PHE A 4 18.84 47.58 42.87
C PHE A 4 19.27 46.78 41.64
N HIS A 5 19.15 45.45 41.71
CA HIS A 5 19.27 44.57 40.55
C HIS A 5 17.99 44.66 39.71
N ARG A 6 18.13 45.03 38.42
CA ARG A 6 17.04 44.92 37.44
C ARG A 6 17.08 43.54 36.80
N LEU A 7 16.05 42.74 37.04
CA LEU A 7 15.85 41.44 36.40
C LEU A 7 15.10 41.66 35.07
N ASN A 8 15.77 41.51 33.94
CA ASN A 8 15.14 41.52 32.62
C ASN A 8 14.61 40.11 32.30
N LEU A 9 13.31 39.92 32.37
CA LEU A 9 12.64 38.66 32.03
C LEU A 9 12.30 38.65 30.53
N LEU A 10 13.14 37.99 29.73
CA LEU A 10 12.93 37.80 28.29
C LEU A 10 11.88 36.71 28.07
N HIS A 11 10.68 37.08 27.61
CA HIS A 11 9.59 36.13 27.35
C HIS A 11 9.76 35.55 25.94
N PHE A 12 10.20 34.30 25.83
CA PHE A 12 10.27 33.58 24.57
C PHE A 12 8.90 32.96 24.29
N THR A 13 8.06 33.64 23.50
CA THR A 13 6.78 33.08 23.03
C THR A 13 7.06 32.01 21.98
N LEU A 14 6.99 30.74 22.38
CA LEU A 14 7.02 29.60 21.46
C LEU A 14 5.69 29.55 20.69
N SER A 15 5.68 30.14 19.50
CA SER A 15 4.53 30.09 18.60
C SER A 15 4.45 28.70 17.97
N LEU A 16 3.51 27.87 18.44
CA LEU A 16 3.21 26.57 17.85
C LEU A 16 2.53 26.81 16.49
N VAL A 17 3.28 26.69 15.40
CA VAL A 17 2.69 26.69 14.06
C VAL A 17 2.00 25.34 13.87
N VAL A 18 0.67 25.32 13.97
CA VAL A 18 -0.14 24.18 13.56
C VAL A 18 -0.18 24.18 12.04
N ILE A 19 0.70 23.42 11.40
CA ILE A 19 0.62 23.19 9.96
C ILE A 19 -0.58 22.27 9.74
N ALA A 20 -1.63 22.78 9.11
CA ALA A 20 -2.71 21.94 8.60
C ALA A 20 -2.10 20.98 7.56
N VAL A 21 -2.07 19.69 7.88
CA VAL A 21 -1.56 18.65 6.98
C VAL A 21 -2.61 18.44 5.89
N ASN A 22 -2.45 19.13 4.76
CA ASN A 22 -3.17 18.72 3.55
C ASN A 22 -2.60 17.37 3.11
N GLY A 23 -3.42 16.33 3.15
CA GLY A 23 -3.09 15.04 2.54
C GLY A 23 -2.73 15.24 1.07
N HIS A 24 -1.72 14.53 0.58
CA HIS A 24 -1.37 14.56 -0.83
C HIS A 24 -2.29 13.60 -1.63
N ASN A 25 -2.43 13.88 -2.92
CA ASN A 25 -3.00 12.92 -3.87
C ASN A 25 -2.00 12.72 -5.02
N ILE A 26 -1.36 11.55 -5.06
CA ILE A 26 -0.31 11.25 -6.03
C ILE A 26 -0.81 11.33 -7.47
N THR A 27 -2.03 10.86 -7.75
CA THR A 27 -2.54 10.83 -9.12
C THR A 27 -2.87 12.23 -9.62
N ALA A 28 -3.50 13.05 -8.76
CA ALA A 28 -3.77 14.45 -9.05
C ALA A 28 -2.48 15.28 -9.19
N ILE A 29 -1.43 14.97 -8.42
CA ILE A 29 -0.12 15.62 -8.59
C ILE A 29 0.48 15.26 -9.95
N LEU A 30 0.48 13.97 -10.32
CA LEU A 30 1.09 13.49 -11.57
C LEU A 30 0.30 13.86 -12.83
N GLU A 31 -1.00 14.20 -12.73
CA GLU A 31 -1.77 14.76 -13.85
C GLU A 31 -1.14 16.02 -14.44
N GLY A 32 -0.45 16.83 -13.62
CA GLY A 32 0.28 18.01 -14.06
C GLY A 32 1.57 17.72 -14.84
N PHE A 33 1.95 16.45 -15.02
CA PHE A 33 3.22 16.03 -15.60
C PHE A 33 3.03 14.92 -16.67
N PRO A 34 2.83 15.28 -17.95
CA PRO A 34 2.50 14.33 -19.02
C PRO A 34 3.53 13.18 -19.23
N ASP A 35 4.79 13.42 -18.88
CA ASP A 35 5.89 12.44 -18.97
C ASP A 35 5.71 11.21 -18.05
N TYR A 36 4.78 11.27 -17.09
CA TYR A 36 4.47 10.17 -16.15
C TYR A 36 3.04 9.64 -16.28
N SER A 37 2.33 9.96 -17.37
CA SER A 37 0.94 9.54 -17.58
C SER A 37 0.77 8.01 -17.55
N VAL A 38 1.74 7.25 -18.08
CA VAL A 38 1.73 5.78 -18.00
C VAL A 38 1.91 5.32 -16.56
N TYR A 39 2.88 5.88 -15.82
CA TYR A 39 3.08 5.58 -14.40
C TYR A 39 1.80 5.84 -13.59
N ASN A 40 1.19 7.00 -13.80
CA ASN A 40 -0.03 7.44 -13.12
C ASN A 40 -1.23 6.51 -13.41
N SER A 41 -1.38 6.08 -14.67
CA SER A 41 -2.40 5.10 -15.07
C SER A 41 -2.23 3.77 -14.35
N PHE A 42 -1.00 3.25 -14.22
CA PHE A 42 -0.75 2.01 -13.49
C PHE A 42 -0.93 2.15 -11.97
N LEU A 43 -0.60 3.31 -11.37
CA LEU A 43 -0.94 3.56 -9.95
C LEU A 43 -2.45 3.45 -9.71
N THR A 44 -3.26 3.94 -10.65
CA THR A 44 -4.72 3.89 -10.59
C THR A 44 -5.24 2.47 -10.81
N GLN A 45 -4.82 1.79 -11.89
CA GLN A 45 -5.27 0.44 -12.22
C GLN A 45 -4.93 -0.59 -11.13
N THR A 46 -3.79 -0.44 -10.47
CA THR A 46 -3.34 -1.34 -9.39
C THR A 46 -3.91 -0.97 -8.01
N LYS A 47 -4.65 0.15 -7.92
CA LYS A 47 -5.10 0.79 -6.68
C LYS A 47 -3.98 1.13 -5.70
N LEU A 48 -2.73 1.20 -6.18
CA LEU A 48 -1.59 1.57 -5.34
C LEU A 48 -1.64 3.05 -4.98
N ALA A 49 -2.24 3.90 -5.84
CA ALA A 49 -2.51 5.30 -5.53
C ALA A 49 -3.26 5.46 -4.20
N ASP A 50 -4.28 4.63 -3.96
CA ASP A 50 -5.07 4.68 -2.72
C ASP A 50 -4.21 4.35 -1.50
N GLU A 51 -3.27 3.41 -1.62
CA GLU A 51 -2.35 3.09 -0.53
C GLU A 51 -1.37 4.23 -0.28
N ILE A 52 -0.77 4.78 -1.33
CA ILE A 52 0.16 5.93 -1.28
C ILE A 52 -0.51 7.12 -0.58
N ASN A 53 -1.71 7.48 -1.01
CA ASN A 53 -2.46 8.64 -0.50
C ASN A 53 -2.88 8.53 0.98
N THR A 54 -2.77 7.34 1.59
CA THR A 54 -3.00 7.15 3.03
C THR A 54 -1.73 7.19 3.88
N ARG A 55 -0.57 7.38 3.26
CA ARG A 55 0.72 7.50 3.94
C ARG A 55 1.07 8.98 4.13
N GLU A 56 1.85 9.23 5.16
CA GLU A 56 2.53 10.49 5.38
C GLU A 56 4.03 10.21 5.38
N THR A 57 4.83 11.21 5.00
CA THR A 57 6.31 11.12 4.96
C THR A 57 6.80 9.99 4.05
N ILE A 58 6.63 10.16 2.75
CA ILE A 58 7.06 9.17 1.75
C ILE A 58 7.87 9.79 0.62
N THR A 59 8.59 8.93 -0.11
CA THR A 59 9.21 9.28 -1.39
C THR A 59 8.70 8.35 -2.48
N CYS A 60 8.12 8.91 -3.54
CA CYS A 60 7.72 8.17 -4.73
C CYS A 60 8.82 8.28 -5.79
N LEU A 61 9.47 7.17 -6.09
CA LEU A 61 10.41 7.06 -7.21
C LEU A 61 9.62 6.77 -8.49
N VAL A 62 9.49 7.77 -9.35
CA VAL A 62 8.71 7.68 -10.59
C VAL A 62 9.58 7.35 -11.79
N LEU A 63 8.98 6.68 -12.76
CA LEU A 63 9.58 6.33 -14.04
C LEU A 63 8.85 7.09 -15.13
N ASN A 64 9.59 7.64 -16.09
CA ASN A 64 8.99 8.25 -17.27
C ASN A 64 8.24 7.22 -18.13
N ASN A 65 7.43 7.70 -19.07
CA ASN A 65 6.60 6.86 -19.94
C ASN A 65 7.40 5.79 -20.70
N GLY A 66 8.63 6.10 -21.15
CA GLY A 66 9.48 5.15 -21.86
C GLY A 66 9.94 3.98 -20.98
N ALA A 67 10.46 4.29 -19.79
CA ALA A 67 10.88 3.28 -18.82
C ALA A 67 9.68 2.45 -18.32
N MET A 68 8.53 3.09 -18.09
CA MET A 68 7.29 2.39 -17.72
C MET A 68 6.80 1.45 -18.81
N ALA A 69 6.76 1.89 -20.07
CA ALA A 69 6.30 1.05 -21.18
C ALA A 69 7.17 -0.21 -21.33
N ALA A 70 8.49 -0.07 -21.19
CA ALA A 70 9.43 -1.18 -21.25
C ALA A 70 9.27 -2.19 -20.10
N LEU A 71 8.83 -1.71 -18.93
CA LEU A 71 8.50 -2.55 -17.78
C LEU A 71 7.18 -3.31 -18.02
N THR A 72 6.13 -2.59 -18.40
CA THR A 72 4.77 -3.14 -18.45
C THR A 72 4.54 -4.09 -19.62
N SER A 73 5.31 -3.96 -20.70
CA SER A 73 5.21 -4.88 -21.85
C SER A 73 5.71 -6.29 -21.56
N LYS A 74 6.43 -6.49 -20.44
CA LYS A 74 7.10 -7.76 -20.10
C LYS A 74 6.48 -8.48 -18.92
N HIS A 75 5.59 -7.82 -18.19
CA HIS A 75 5.14 -8.29 -16.88
C HIS A 75 3.64 -8.10 -16.67
N PRO A 76 2.97 -9.06 -16.01
CA PRO A 76 1.56 -8.93 -15.68
C PRO A 76 1.33 -7.82 -14.64
N LEU A 77 0.08 -7.33 -14.57
CA LEU A 77 -0.31 -6.22 -13.70
C LEU A 77 0.05 -6.44 -12.21
N SER A 78 -0.01 -7.68 -11.73
CA SER A 78 0.37 -8.06 -10.37
C SER A 78 1.86 -7.83 -10.07
N VAL A 79 2.74 -8.23 -11.00
CA VAL A 79 4.19 -7.99 -10.89
C VAL A 79 4.47 -6.50 -11.00
N VAL A 80 3.79 -5.79 -11.92
CA VAL A 80 3.90 -4.33 -12.03
C VAL A 80 3.50 -3.65 -10.71
N LYS A 81 2.40 -4.06 -10.06
CA LYS A 81 2.00 -3.54 -8.75
C LYS A 81 3.11 -3.71 -7.71
N ASN A 82 3.70 -4.89 -7.61
CA ASN A 82 4.77 -5.17 -6.65
C ASN A 82 6.01 -4.30 -6.91
N ILE A 83 6.38 -4.13 -8.18
CA ILE A 83 7.49 -3.26 -8.57
C ILE A 83 7.17 -1.81 -8.21
N LEU A 84 5.99 -1.29 -8.56
CA LEU A 84 5.60 0.07 -8.18
C LEU A 84 5.59 0.26 -6.66
N SER A 85 5.16 -0.74 -5.90
CA SER A 85 5.18 -0.72 -4.43
C SER A 85 6.61 -0.66 -3.86
N LEU A 86 7.58 -1.30 -4.53
CA LEU A 86 9.01 -1.18 -4.19
C LEU A 86 9.56 0.23 -4.46
N HIS A 87 8.94 0.99 -5.36
CA HIS A 87 9.35 2.36 -5.69
C HIS A 87 8.78 3.43 -4.73
N VAL A 88 7.97 3.03 -3.75
CA VAL A 88 7.43 3.94 -2.73
C VAL A 88 8.20 3.74 -1.43
N LEU A 89 9.13 4.65 -1.14
CA LEU A 89 9.95 4.62 0.08
C LEU A 89 9.15 5.18 1.25
N LEU A 90 9.22 4.54 2.41
CA LEU A 90 8.51 4.92 3.64
C LEU A 90 9.30 5.92 4.49
N ASP A 91 10.19 6.67 3.86
CA ASP A 91 10.88 7.83 4.43
C ASP A 91 10.93 8.94 3.36
N TYR A 92 11.05 10.17 3.81
CA TYR A 92 11.15 11.35 2.97
C TYR A 92 12.61 11.58 2.56
N TYR A 93 12.88 11.56 1.25
CA TYR A 93 14.14 11.90 0.62
C TYR A 93 13.90 12.99 -0.41
N ASP A 94 14.53 14.15 -0.20
CA ASP A 94 14.68 15.17 -1.21
C ASP A 94 16.11 15.12 -1.80
N PRO A 95 16.40 15.85 -2.88
CA PRO A 95 17.73 15.86 -3.49
C PRO A 95 18.84 16.24 -2.52
N GLN A 96 18.57 17.11 -1.53
CA GLN A 96 19.59 17.49 -0.55
C GLN A 96 19.90 16.35 0.41
N LYS A 97 18.89 15.63 0.90
CA LYS A 97 19.04 14.46 1.76
C LYS A 97 19.73 13.32 1.02
N LEU A 98 19.43 13.12 -0.27
CA LEU A 98 20.09 12.09 -1.08
C LEU A 98 21.61 12.30 -1.20
N HIS A 99 22.08 13.54 -1.30
CA HIS A 99 23.51 13.89 -1.34
C HIS A 99 24.15 14.07 0.04
N LYS A 100 23.40 13.80 1.12
CA LYS A 100 23.86 13.90 2.51
C LYS A 100 23.62 12.61 3.27
N ILE A 101 23.52 11.49 2.55
CA ILE A 101 23.39 10.17 3.16
C ILE A 101 24.67 9.89 3.94
N SER A 102 24.54 9.72 5.26
CA SER A 102 25.64 9.30 6.13
C SER A 102 26.22 7.98 5.64
N ASP A 103 27.56 7.84 5.70
CA ASP A 103 28.30 6.68 5.21
C ASP A 103 28.17 6.42 3.68
N GLY A 104 27.57 7.36 2.94
CA GLY A 104 27.39 7.30 1.49
C GLY A 104 26.34 6.30 1.02
N THR A 105 25.72 5.51 1.91
CA THR A 105 24.70 4.53 1.53
C THR A 105 23.70 4.27 2.66
N THR A 106 22.46 3.94 2.32
CA THR A 106 21.41 3.64 3.30
C THR A 106 20.38 2.66 2.73
N LEU A 107 19.85 1.79 3.59
CA LEU A 107 18.73 0.91 3.27
C LEU A 107 17.44 1.56 3.76
N THR A 108 16.44 1.63 2.88
CA THR A 108 15.13 2.19 3.20
C THR A 108 14.03 1.16 2.97
N THR A 109 13.04 1.17 3.86
CA THR A 109 11.85 0.32 3.76
C THR A 109 10.90 0.89 2.72
N THR A 110 10.27 0.01 1.94
CA THR A 110 9.30 0.40 0.91
C THR A 110 7.89 -0.04 1.26
N LEU A 111 6.91 0.49 0.54
CA LEU A 111 5.53 0.06 0.67
C LEU A 111 5.37 -1.44 0.39
N TYR A 112 6.21 -2.02 -0.49
CA TYR A 112 6.20 -3.46 -0.78
C TYR A 112 6.48 -4.32 0.46
N GLN A 113 7.35 -3.85 1.36
CA GLN A 113 7.62 -4.55 2.62
C GLN A 113 6.38 -4.70 3.50
N THR A 114 5.46 -3.72 3.43
CA THR A 114 4.24 -3.69 4.25
C THR A 114 3.18 -4.69 3.80
N THR A 115 3.36 -5.31 2.63
CA THR A 115 2.45 -6.34 2.12
C THR A 115 2.60 -7.68 2.86
N GLY A 116 3.71 -7.89 3.57
CA GLY A 116 4.06 -9.17 4.16
C GLY A 116 4.57 -10.22 3.15
N ASN A 117 4.56 -9.92 1.85
CA ASN A 117 5.03 -10.81 0.77
C ASN A 117 6.50 -10.55 0.39
N ALA A 118 7.23 -9.83 1.23
CA ALA A 118 8.61 -9.44 1.02
C ALA A 118 9.52 -10.06 2.10
N PRO A 119 9.94 -11.33 1.95
CA PRO A 119 10.82 -11.97 2.92
C PRO A 119 12.19 -11.29 2.95
N GLY A 120 12.71 -11.07 4.16
CA GLY A 120 14.02 -10.45 4.38
C GLY A 120 14.11 -9.05 3.76
N ASN A 121 15.14 -8.84 2.93
CA ASN A 121 15.42 -7.53 2.32
C ASN A 121 14.70 -7.30 0.99
N LEU A 122 13.74 -8.16 0.59
CA LEU A 122 13.08 -8.06 -0.72
C LEU A 122 12.29 -6.75 -0.88
N GLY A 123 11.76 -6.20 0.22
CA GLY A 123 11.02 -4.94 0.23
C GLY A 123 11.85 -3.72 0.61
N PHE A 124 13.17 -3.81 0.53
CA PHE A 124 14.08 -2.70 0.84
C PHE A 124 14.81 -2.23 -0.42
N VAL A 125 15.02 -0.92 -0.49
CA VAL A 125 15.83 -0.27 -1.54
C VAL A 125 17.11 0.22 -0.91
N ASN A 126 18.22 -0.04 -1.58
CA ASN A 126 19.50 0.57 -1.28
C ASN A 126 19.62 1.88 -2.05
N ILE A 127 20.00 2.94 -1.34
CA ILE A 127 20.30 4.26 -1.89
C ILE A 127 21.78 4.52 -1.63
N THR A 128 22.52 4.92 -2.64
CA THR A 128 23.95 5.24 -2.52
C THR A 128 24.24 6.59 -3.16
N ASP A 129 24.88 7.48 -2.40
CA ASP A 129 25.47 8.71 -2.93
C ASP A 129 26.79 8.35 -3.62
N LEU A 130 26.85 8.57 -4.93
CA LEU A 130 27.93 8.16 -5.81
C LEU A 130 28.82 9.36 -6.14
N GLN A 131 30.07 9.08 -6.49
CA GLN A 131 31.00 10.10 -6.95
C GLN A 131 30.45 10.86 -8.18
N GLY A 132 30.77 12.15 -8.25
CA GLY A 132 30.32 13.03 -9.34
C GLY A 132 28.89 13.55 -9.17
N GLY A 133 28.37 13.58 -7.94
CA GLY A 133 27.05 14.15 -7.63
C GLY A 133 25.89 13.31 -8.17
N LYS A 134 26.08 12.00 -8.30
CA LYS A 134 25.05 11.05 -8.75
C LYS A 134 24.50 10.32 -7.54
N VAL A 135 23.25 9.89 -7.61
CA VAL A 135 22.66 9.02 -6.58
C VAL A 135 22.13 7.79 -7.29
N GLY A 136 22.55 6.62 -6.82
CA GLY A 136 22.10 5.34 -7.34
C GLY A 136 21.05 4.70 -6.43
N PHE A 137 20.17 3.91 -7.03
CA PHE A 137 19.16 3.10 -6.37
C PHE A 137 19.24 1.65 -6.86
N GLY A 138 18.97 0.71 -5.96
CA GLY A 138 19.00 -0.71 -6.27
C GLY A 138 18.23 -1.53 -5.24
N SER A 139 17.97 -2.79 -5.56
CA SER A 139 17.39 -3.74 -4.62
C SER A 139 18.36 -4.01 -3.47
N ALA A 140 17.85 -4.16 -2.25
CA ALA A 140 18.66 -4.51 -1.08
C ALA A 140 19.00 -6.02 -0.97
N ILE A 141 18.56 -6.84 -1.93
CA ILE A 141 18.95 -8.25 -2.01
C ILE A 141 20.45 -8.35 -2.32
N PRO A 142 21.22 -9.19 -1.59
CA PRO A 142 22.65 -9.37 -1.84
C PRO A 142 22.96 -9.70 -3.30
N GLY A 143 23.95 -9.03 -3.88
CA GLY A 143 24.34 -9.19 -5.29
C GLY A 143 23.49 -8.41 -6.30
N SER A 144 22.50 -7.64 -5.85
CA SER A 144 21.73 -6.74 -6.71
C SER A 144 22.60 -5.60 -7.25
N LYS A 145 22.27 -5.14 -8.46
CA LYS A 145 22.93 -4.00 -9.10
C LYS A 145 22.35 -2.67 -8.58
N LEU A 146 23.17 -1.63 -8.68
CA LEU A 146 22.79 -0.24 -8.48
C LEU A 146 22.69 0.44 -9.86
N ASP A 147 21.68 0.05 -10.64
CA ASP A 147 21.52 0.38 -12.06
C ASP A 147 20.47 1.46 -12.35
N SER A 148 19.77 1.93 -11.31
CA SER A 148 18.88 3.07 -11.39
C SER A 148 19.54 4.30 -10.76
N SER A 149 19.35 5.48 -11.35
CA SER A 149 19.96 6.72 -10.89
C SER A 149 18.95 7.85 -10.78
N TYR A 150 19.11 8.69 -9.75
CA TYR A 150 18.37 9.94 -9.62
C TYR A 150 18.57 10.80 -10.87
N THR A 151 17.47 11.30 -11.42
CA THR A 151 17.48 12.16 -12.61
C THR A 151 17.07 13.59 -12.26
N LYS A 152 15.88 13.77 -11.69
CA LYS A 152 15.36 15.09 -11.29
C LYS A 152 14.29 14.97 -10.22
N SER A 153 14.06 16.06 -9.50
CA SER A 153 12.89 16.18 -8.64
C SER A 153 11.69 16.66 -9.45
N VAL A 154 10.57 15.96 -9.33
CA VAL A 154 9.32 16.25 -10.06
C VAL A 154 8.44 17.17 -9.22
N LYS A 155 8.24 16.80 -7.95
CA LYS A 155 7.45 17.58 -6.99
C LYS A 155 7.96 17.31 -5.58
N GLN A 156 7.98 18.34 -4.74
CA GLN A 156 8.23 18.21 -3.31
C GLN A 156 7.12 18.94 -2.55
N ILE A 157 6.56 18.26 -1.57
CA ILE A 157 5.76 18.85 -0.51
C ILE A 157 6.54 18.52 0.77
N PRO A 158 7.30 19.49 1.31
CA PRO A 158 8.23 19.23 2.42
C PRO A 158 7.58 18.48 3.57
N TYR A 159 8.28 17.45 4.07
CA TYR A 159 7.85 16.58 5.17
C TYR A 159 6.57 15.77 4.91
N ASN A 160 6.06 15.76 3.68
CA ASN A 160 4.84 15.04 3.32
C ASN A 160 5.12 14.03 2.19
N ILE A 161 5.43 14.51 0.98
CA ILE A 161 5.73 13.66 -0.17
C ILE A 161 6.85 14.27 -1.03
N SER A 162 7.81 13.44 -1.41
CA SER A 162 8.83 13.77 -2.41
C SER A 162 8.65 12.87 -3.63
N ILE A 163 8.55 13.44 -4.83
CA ILE A 163 8.43 12.71 -6.09
C ILE A 163 9.72 12.94 -6.88
N LEU A 164 10.47 11.87 -7.10
CA LEU A 164 11.77 11.89 -7.73
C LEU A 164 11.78 10.97 -8.96
N GLU A 165 12.25 11.46 -10.10
CA GLU A 165 12.46 10.62 -11.28
C GLU A 165 13.76 9.83 -11.14
N ILE A 166 13.69 8.53 -11.43
CA ILE A 166 14.84 7.65 -11.56
C ILE A 166 14.96 7.11 -12.99
N SER A 167 16.18 6.78 -13.42
CA SER A 167 16.48 6.44 -14.81
C SER A 167 16.01 5.04 -15.24
N ALA A 168 15.84 4.12 -14.31
CA ALA A 168 15.44 2.73 -14.59
C ALA A 168 14.60 2.15 -13.44
N PRO A 169 13.71 1.17 -13.71
CA PRO A 169 12.99 0.48 -12.65
C PRO A 169 13.95 -0.29 -11.74
N ILE A 170 13.77 -0.18 -10.43
CA ILE A 170 14.45 -1.03 -9.46
C ILE A 170 13.76 -2.40 -9.46
N ILE A 171 14.52 -3.44 -9.80
CA ILE A 171 14.01 -4.81 -9.87
C ILE A 171 14.69 -5.68 -8.81
N ALA A 172 13.89 -6.22 -7.88
CA ALA A 172 14.35 -7.24 -6.96
C ALA A 172 14.10 -8.64 -7.55
N PRO A 173 15.10 -9.55 -7.61
CA PRO A 173 14.97 -10.85 -8.29
C PRO A 173 13.72 -11.66 -7.90
N GLY A 174 13.36 -11.66 -6.62
CA GLY A 174 12.19 -12.41 -6.12
C GLY A 174 10.83 -11.84 -6.53
N ILE A 175 10.75 -10.60 -7.02
CA ILE A 175 9.50 -10.00 -7.48
C ILE A 175 9.11 -10.52 -8.87
N LEU A 176 10.09 -10.75 -9.75
CA LEU A 176 9.83 -11.21 -11.13
C LEU A 176 9.39 -12.68 -11.19
N THR A 177 9.89 -13.49 -10.27
CA THR A 177 9.57 -14.92 -10.19
C THR A 177 8.40 -15.20 -9.26
N ALA A 178 7.77 -14.17 -8.69
CA ALA A 178 6.56 -14.34 -7.91
C ALA A 178 5.49 -14.96 -8.83
N PRO A 179 4.88 -16.10 -8.45
CA PRO A 179 3.81 -16.69 -9.24
C PRO A 179 2.75 -15.63 -9.52
N ALA A 180 2.30 -15.54 -10.78
CA ALA A 180 1.13 -14.74 -11.07
C ALA A 180 -0.02 -15.24 -10.17
N PRO A 181 -0.77 -14.33 -9.52
CA PRO A 181 -1.91 -14.75 -8.72
C PRO A 181 -2.88 -15.48 -9.64
N SER A 182 -2.94 -16.79 -9.47
CA SER A 182 -3.89 -17.69 -10.12
C SER A 182 -5.05 -17.86 -9.17
N SER A 183 -6.28 -17.59 -9.63
CA SER A 183 -7.49 -17.94 -8.88
C SER A 183 -7.57 -19.45 -8.63
N SER A 184 -7.17 -20.24 -9.63
CA SER A 184 -6.98 -21.69 -9.58
C SER A 184 -5.82 -22.05 -8.66
N GLY A 185 -6.09 -22.21 -7.36
CA GLY A 185 -5.11 -22.63 -6.37
C GLY A 185 -5.09 -21.81 -5.08
N VAL A 186 -5.89 -20.75 -4.97
CA VAL A 186 -6.04 -20.02 -3.70
C VAL A 186 -6.84 -20.87 -2.73
N ASN A 187 -6.18 -21.35 -1.67
CA ASN A 187 -6.87 -21.99 -0.55
C ASN A 187 -7.39 -20.91 0.42
N ILE A 188 -8.61 -20.44 0.19
CA ILE A 188 -9.25 -19.37 0.99
C ILE A 188 -9.34 -19.78 2.47
N THR A 189 -9.80 -20.99 2.76
CA THR A 189 -9.95 -21.46 4.14
C THR A 189 -8.62 -21.57 4.85
N GLY A 190 -7.57 -22.09 4.18
CA GLY A 190 -6.22 -22.14 4.76
C GLY A 190 -5.64 -20.75 5.06
N LEU A 191 -5.92 -19.74 4.24
CA LEU A 191 -5.52 -18.35 4.51
C LEU A 191 -6.27 -17.78 5.71
N LEU A 192 -7.58 -18.02 5.81
CA LEU A 192 -8.43 -17.58 6.93
C LEU A 192 -7.99 -18.23 8.25
N GLU A 193 -7.72 -19.53 8.24
CA GLU A 193 -7.23 -20.26 9.42
C GLU A 193 -5.89 -19.74 9.91
N LYS A 194 -4.96 -19.47 8.98
CA LYS A 194 -3.66 -18.86 9.29
C LYS A 194 -3.81 -17.45 9.88
N ALA A 195 -4.86 -16.73 9.49
CA ALA A 195 -5.21 -15.41 10.02
C ALA A 195 -6.00 -15.48 11.35
N GLY A 196 -6.29 -16.67 11.90
CA GLY A 196 -7.05 -16.82 13.15
C GLY A 196 -8.58 -16.76 12.99
N CYS A 197 -9.09 -17.01 11.78
CA CYS A 197 -10.53 -16.97 11.46
C CYS A 197 -11.06 -18.38 11.16
N LYS A 198 -10.78 -19.35 12.04
CA LYS A 198 -11.08 -20.79 11.81
C LYS A 198 -12.57 -21.08 11.87
N THR A 199 -13.31 -20.44 12.78
CA THR A 199 -14.76 -20.56 12.88
C THR A 199 -15.41 -20.07 11.59
N PHE A 200 -14.98 -18.91 11.08
CA PHE A 200 -15.48 -18.37 9.83
C PHE A 200 -15.16 -19.28 8.62
N ALA A 201 -13.92 -19.79 8.51
CA ALA A 201 -13.54 -20.75 7.47
C ALA A 201 -14.39 -22.02 7.49
N SER A 202 -14.71 -22.52 8.68
CA SER A 202 -15.57 -23.69 8.87
C SER A 202 -17.01 -23.41 8.40
N LEU A 203 -17.55 -22.23 8.72
CA LEU A 203 -18.89 -21.80 8.30
C LEU A 203 -19.00 -21.62 6.78
N LEU A 204 -17.97 -21.08 6.12
CA LEU A 204 -17.92 -20.98 4.65
C LEU A 204 -17.99 -22.35 3.98
N THR A 205 -17.32 -23.33 4.57
CA THR A 205 -17.28 -24.71 4.07
C THR A 205 -18.62 -25.42 4.26
N SER A 206 -19.20 -25.35 5.47
CA SER A 206 -20.44 -26.05 5.80
C SER A 206 -21.69 -25.46 5.14
N SER A 207 -21.70 -24.15 4.88
CA SER A 207 -22.81 -23.45 4.19
C SER A 207 -22.74 -23.56 2.66
N GLY A 208 -21.59 -23.91 2.09
CA GLY A 208 -21.35 -23.93 0.65
C GLY A 208 -20.98 -22.58 0.02
N VAL A 209 -20.92 -21.49 0.79
CA VAL A 209 -20.56 -20.13 0.34
C VAL A 209 -19.13 -20.05 -0.20
N LEU A 210 -18.27 -20.98 0.19
CA LEU A 210 -16.90 -21.07 -0.34
C LEU A 210 -16.85 -21.05 -1.88
N LYS A 211 -17.78 -21.72 -2.56
CA LYS A 211 -17.85 -21.74 -4.03
C LYS A 211 -18.16 -20.35 -4.62
N THR A 212 -19.00 -19.57 -3.95
CA THR A 212 -19.30 -18.18 -4.34
C THR A 212 -18.04 -17.32 -4.23
N TYR A 213 -17.27 -17.49 -3.16
CA TYR A 213 -16.01 -16.78 -2.97
C TYR A 213 -14.97 -17.16 -4.03
N GLU A 214 -14.81 -18.47 -4.30
CA GLU A 214 -13.92 -18.97 -5.34
C GLU A 214 -14.27 -18.40 -6.72
N SER A 215 -15.57 -18.28 -7.03
CA SER A 215 -16.06 -17.71 -8.29
C SER A 215 -15.79 -16.21 -8.43
N ALA A 216 -15.61 -15.50 -7.32
CA ALA A 216 -15.29 -14.07 -7.31
C ALA A 216 -13.78 -13.79 -7.44
N LEU A 217 -12.91 -14.79 -7.24
CA LEU A 217 -11.45 -14.61 -7.26
C LEU A 217 -10.93 -13.99 -8.57
N ASP A 218 -11.53 -14.33 -9.71
CA ASP A 218 -11.11 -13.83 -11.02
C ASP A 218 -11.28 -12.31 -11.16
N LYS A 219 -12.27 -11.73 -10.46
CA LYS A 219 -12.53 -10.27 -10.44
C LYS A 219 -11.84 -9.57 -9.26
N GLY A 220 -11.25 -10.36 -8.35
CA GLY A 220 -10.70 -9.92 -7.08
C GLY A 220 -11.72 -10.08 -5.96
N LEU A 221 -11.26 -10.56 -4.80
CA LEU A 221 -12.11 -10.79 -3.63
C LEU A 221 -11.52 -10.03 -2.44
N THR A 222 -12.36 -9.31 -1.70
CA THR A 222 -12.00 -8.74 -0.39
C THR A 222 -12.87 -9.37 0.69
N VAL A 223 -12.26 -10.07 1.63
CA VAL A 223 -12.98 -10.74 2.73
C VAL A 223 -12.76 -10.00 4.03
N PHE A 224 -13.85 -9.57 4.66
CA PHE A 224 -13.90 -8.98 5.99
C PHE A 224 -14.10 -10.10 7.01
N ALA A 225 -13.06 -10.91 7.22
CA ALA A 225 -13.17 -12.12 8.03
C ALA A 225 -13.25 -11.80 9.53
N PRO A 226 -14.33 -12.18 10.24
CA PRO A 226 -14.37 -12.11 11.69
C PRO A 226 -13.38 -13.11 12.30
N SER A 227 -12.63 -12.67 13.31
CA SER A 227 -11.76 -13.57 14.08
C SER A 227 -12.57 -14.52 14.97
N ASP A 228 -11.95 -15.60 15.45
CA ASP A 228 -12.62 -16.54 16.35
C ASP A 228 -13.08 -15.89 17.68
N GLU A 229 -12.42 -14.81 18.11
CA GLU A 229 -12.84 -14.00 19.26
C GLU A 229 -14.08 -13.18 18.96
N ALA A 230 -14.25 -12.70 17.72
CA ALA A 230 -15.42 -11.92 17.32
C ALA A 230 -16.71 -12.74 17.48
N PHE A 231 -16.69 -14.05 17.24
CA PHE A 231 -17.84 -14.93 17.47
C PHE A 231 -18.21 -15.14 18.95
N LYS A 232 -17.30 -14.80 19.87
CA LYS A 232 -17.51 -14.91 21.32
C LYS A 232 -17.88 -13.57 21.96
N ALA A 233 -17.90 -12.49 21.17
CA ALA A 233 -18.20 -11.17 21.66
C ALA A 233 -19.66 -11.06 22.16
N GLU A 234 -19.87 -10.21 23.16
CA GLU A 234 -21.19 -9.95 23.69
C GLU A 234 -22.11 -9.32 22.63
N GLY A 235 -23.36 -9.78 22.55
CA GLY A 235 -24.34 -9.28 21.57
C GLY A 235 -24.31 -9.97 20.21
N VAL A 236 -23.38 -10.90 19.96
CA VAL A 236 -23.40 -11.72 18.74
C VAL A 236 -24.56 -12.73 18.79
N PRO A 237 -25.45 -12.75 17.79
CA PRO A 237 -26.54 -13.72 17.74
C PRO A 237 -26.03 -15.16 17.68
N ASP A 238 -26.78 -16.07 18.29
CA ASP A 238 -26.50 -17.50 18.18
C ASP A 238 -26.76 -17.96 16.74
N LEU A 239 -25.68 -18.17 15.99
CA LEU A 239 -25.72 -18.55 14.59
C LEU A 239 -26.42 -19.89 14.35
N SER A 240 -26.51 -20.76 15.35
CA SER A 240 -27.23 -22.04 15.23
C SER A 240 -28.75 -21.88 15.11
N LYS A 241 -29.27 -20.69 15.43
CA LYS A 241 -30.69 -20.36 15.30
C LYS A 241 -31.06 -19.76 13.94
N LEU A 242 -30.07 -19.45 13.12
CA LEU A 242 -30.30 -18.93 11.77
C LEU A 242 -30.72 -20.06 10.83
N THR A 243 -31.62 -19.74 9.91
CA THR A 243 -31.86 -20.60 8.76
C THR A 243 -30.62 -20.64 7.86
N ASN A 244 -30.52 -21.68 7.02
CA ASN A 244 -29.43 -21.78 6.05
C ASN A 244 -29.36 -20.53 5.13
N ALA A 245 -30.52 -20.03 4.69
CA ALA A 245 -30.58 -18.82 3.85
C ALA A 245 -30.04 -17.56 4.56
N GLU A 246 -30.38 -17.37 5.84
CA GLU A 246 -29.85 -16.27 6.64
C GLU A 246 -28.35 -16.41 6.90
N GLN A 247 -27.88 -17.64 7.15
CA GLN A 247 -26.46 -17.93 7.33
C GLN A 247 -25.67 -17.66 6.03
N VAL A 248 -26.17 -18.10 4.88
CA VAL A 248 -25.57 -17.81 3.57
C VAL A 248 -25.48 -16.31 3.33
N SER A 249 -26.59 -15.58 3.54
CA SER A 249 -26.62 -14.13 3.36
C SER A 249 -25.64 -13.41 4.30
N LEU A 250 -25.51 -13.88 5.55
CA LEU A 250 -24.57 -13.32 6.52
C LEU A 250 -23.11 -13.54 6.08
N LEU A 251 -22.78 -14.73 5.59
CA LEU A 251 -21.43 -15.05 5.13
C LEU A 251 -21.07 -14.30 3.85
N GLU A 252 -22.02 -14.17 2.91
CA GLU A 252 -21.84 -13.37 1.70
C GLU A 252 -21.68 -11.87 2.00
N TYR A 253 -22.30 -11.37 3.07
CA TYR A 253 -22.14 -9.98 3.52
C TYR A 253 -20.71 -9.65 3.98
N HIS A 254 -19.95 -10.64 4.45
CA HIS A 254 -18.55 -10.47 4.88
C HIS A 254 -17.54 -10.48 3.72
N ALA A 255 -17.99 -10.40 2.46
CA ALA A 255 -17.08 -10.32 1.32
C ALA A 255 -17.60 -9.39 0.23
N SER A 256 -16.66 -8.65 -0.38
CA SER A 256 -16.90 -7.83 -1.56
C SER A 256 -16.33 -8.52 -2.81
N PRO A 257 -17.08 -8.56 -3.94
CA PRO A 257 -16.66 -9.20 -5.19
C PRO A 257 -15.60 -8.41 -5.97
N ASP A 258 -14.94 -7.46 -5.33
CA ASP A 258 -13.89 -6.64 -5.90
C ASP A 258 -12.68 -6.59 -4.97
N TYR A 259 -11.50 -6.35 -5.54
CA TYR A 259 -10.30 -6.03 -4.77
C TYR A 259 -10.37 -4.60 -4.18
N LYS A 260 -10.40 -4.47 -2.86
CA LYS A 260 -10.48 -3.21 -2.10
C LYS A 260 -9.32 -3.16 -1.09
N PRO A 261 -8.12 -2.67 -1.46
CA PRO A 261 -7.01 -2.55 -0.51
C PRO A 261 -7.35 -1.58 0.62
N LYS A 262 -6.58 -1.66 1.72
CA LYS A 262 -6.75 -0.80 2.91
C LYS A 262 -6.80 0.69 2.57
N GLY A 263 -6.03 1.12 1.56
CA GLY A 263 -6.08 2.49 1.05
C GLY A 263 -7.49 2.87 0.61
N THR A 264 -8.08 2.10 -0.30
CA THR A 264 -9.44 2.29 -0.79
C THR A 264 -10.45 2.29 0.35
N LEU A 265 -10.33 1.34 1.29
CA LEU A 265 -11.26 1.22 2.43
C LEU A 265 -11.23 2.43 3.37
N LYS A 266 -10.10 3.14 3.46
CA LYS A 266 -9.99 4.36 4.27
C LYS A 266 -10.56 5.60 3.58
N THR A 267 -10.57 5.61 2.25
CA THR A 267 -10.91 6.80 1.46
C THR A 267 -12.30 6.73 0.85
N THR A 268 -12.88 5.53 0.73
CA THR A 268 -14.21 5.32 0.17
C THR A 268 -15.27 5.97 1.07
N LYS A 269 -16.16 6.75 0.46
CA LYS A 269 -17.32 7.38 1.13
C LYS A 269 -18.65 6.75 0.74
N ASP A 270 -18.65 5.98 -0.35
CA ASP A 270 -19.83 5.30 -0.87
C ASP A 270 -19.99 3.92 -0.22
N PRO A 271 -21.21 3.39 -0.10
CA PRO A 271 -21.43 2.02 0.35
C PRO A 271 -20.63 1.01 -0.46
N ILE A 272 -20.06 0.01 0.21
CA ILE A 272 -19.30 -1.07 -0.44
C ILE A 272 -20.24 -2.24 -0.68
N SER A 273 -20.44 -2.58 -1.96
CA SER A 273 -21.21 -3.76 -2.33
C SER A 273 -20.54 -5.06 -1.85
N THR A 274 -21.37 -5.97 -1.36
CA THR A 274 -21.00 -7.29 -0.87
C THR A 274 -21.52 -8.38 -1.82
N LEU A 275 -21.13 -9.64 -1.58
CA LEU A 275 -21.72 -10.77 -2.32
C LEU A 275 -23.20 -10.94 -2.00
N ALA A 276 -23.68 -10.42 -0.86
CA ALA A 276 -25.09 -10.45 -0.47
C ALA A 276 -25.92 -9.30 -1.08
N THR A 277 -25.30 -8.33 -1.76
CA THR A 277 -26.01 -7.17 -2.36
C THR A 277 -27.03 -7.60 -3.42
N ASN A 278 -26.78 -8.68 -4.15
CA ASN A 278 -27.72 -9.22 -5.14
C ASN A 278 -28.79 -10.15 -4.53
N GLY A 279 -28.71 -10.42 -3.22
CA GLY A 279 -29.68 -11.20 -2.48
C GLY A 279 -30.92 -10.41 -2.08
N ALA A 280 -31.86 -11.08 -1.41
CA ALA A 280 -33.16 -10.51 -1.05
C ALA A 280 -33.07 -9.26 -0.15
N GLY A 281 -31.99 -9.12 0.63
CA GLY A 281 -31.81 -8.02 1.60
C GLY A 281 -30.97 -6.83 1.13
N LYS A 282 -30.32 -6.90 -0.04
CA LYS A 282 -29.44 -5.83 -0.59
C LYS A 282 -28.48 -5.25 0.46
N TYR A 283 -27.66 -6.11 1.05
CA TYR A 283 -26.79 -5.72 2.15
C TYR A 283 -25.46 -5.14 1.63
N ASP A 284 -25.30 -3.83 1.75
CA ASP A 284 -24.04 -3.12 1.49
C ASP A 284 -23.36 -2.72 2.81
N LEU A 285 -22.03 -2.65 2.82
CA LEU A 285 -21.29 -2.10 3.97
C LEU A 285 -21.32 -0.57 3.89
N THR A 286 -21.86 0.07 4.93
CA THR A 286 -22.02 1.53 5.03
C THR A 286 -21.11 2.14 6.09
#